data_AF-A0A956IJS5-F1
#
_entry.id   AF-A0A956IJS5-F1
#
_cell.length_a   1.000
_cell.length_b   1.000
_cell.length_c   1.000
_cell.angle_alpha   90.00
_cell.angle_beta   90.00
_cell.angle_gamma   90.00
#
_symmetry.space_group_name_H-M   'P 1'
#
loop_
_entity.id
_entity.type
_entity.pdbx_description
1 polymer ?
#
loop_
_entity_poly.entity_id
_entity_poly.type
_entity_poly.pdbx_seq_one_letter_code
_entity_poly.pdbx_strand_id
1 'polypeptide(L)'
;WQALRGSQRGVTFRRQVPLRGFIVDFYASGARLIVEIDGGYHVEQAEADARRDGELVAHGFRVLRLPERLVVEQPAEAVALIRVALRG
;
A
#
# COMPACT_ATOMS: atom_id res chain seq x y z
N TRP A 1 6.66 -9.25 1.69
CA TRP A 1 6.55 -9.37 3.17
C TRP A 1 7.91 -9.38 3.88
N GLN A 2 8.84 -10.29 3.57
CA GLN A 2 10.14 -10.38 4.29
C GLN A 2 10.91 -9.04 4.33
N ALA A 3 10.95 -8.29 3.23
CA ALA A 3 11.60 -6.98 3.19
C ALA A 3 10.88 -5.88 4.01
N LEU A 4 9.60 -6.07 4.32
CA LEU A 4 8.78 -5.17 5.16
C LEU A 4 8.60 -5.70 6.59
N ARG A 5 9.12 -6.91 6.87
CA ARG A 5 9.01 -7.56 8.17
C ARG A 5 10.05 -6.94 9.09
N GLY A 6 9.57 -6.11 10.02
CA GLY A 6 10.40 -5.32 10.91
C GLY A 6 10.18 -3.83 10.71
N SER A 7 10.71 -3.04 11.63
CA SER A 7 10.57 -1.59 11.61
C SER A 7 11.50 -1.01 10.52
N GLN A 8 10.96 -0.68 9.34
CA GLN A 8 11.72 0.09 8.35
C GLN A 8 11.80 1.52 8.87
N ARG A 9 12.98 1.95 9.36
CA ARG A 9 13.22 3.29 9.91
C ARG A 9 12.27 3.72 11.05
N GLY A 10 11.83 2.80 11.92
CA GLY A 10 10.88 3.15 12.99
C GLY A 10 9.41 2.90 12.62
N VAL A 11 9.11 2.51 11.37
CA VAL A 11 7.75 2.29 10.89
C VAL A 11 7.42 0.80 10.81
N THR A 12 6.41 0.39 11.59
CA THR A 12 5.88 -0.97 11.60
C THR A 12 4.85 -1.16 10.49
N PHE A 13 5.08 -2.17 9.64
CA PHE A 13 4.09 -2.62 8.66
C PHE A 13 3.22 -3.74 9.23
N ARG A 14 1.92 -3.66 8.95
CA ARG A 14 0.94 -4.72 9.16
C ARG A 14 0.41 -5.18 7.81
N ARG A 15 0.03 -6.45 7.69
CA ARG A 15 -0.49 -7.06 6.45
C ARG A 15 -1.98 -7.36 6.60
N GLN A 16 -2.77 -7.23 5.52
CA GLN A 16 -4.21 -7.53 5.47
C GLN A 16 -4.99 -6.83 6.59
N VAL A 17 -4.90 -5.50 6.62
CA VAL A 17 -5.44 -4.69 7.72
C VAL A 17 -6.84 -4.18 7.39
N PRO A 18 -7.85 -4.43 8.23
CA PRO A 18 -9.13 -3.76 8.11
C PRO A 18 -9.00 -2.27 8.47
N LEU A 19 -9.29 -1.38 7.52
CA LEU A 19 -9.32 0.07 7.69
C LEU A 19 -10.57 0.64 7.02
N ARG A 20 -11.40 1.34 7.80
CA ARG A 20 -12.57 2.08 7.28
C ARG A 20 -13.52 1.23 6.40
N GLY A 21 -13.69 -0.04 6.74
CA GLY A 21 -14.56 -0.96 5.99
C GLY A 21 -13.89 -1.66 4.80
N PHE A 22 -12.60 -1.41 4.55
CA PHE A 22 -11.81 -2.06 3.51
C PHE A 22 -10.69 -2.90 4.12
N ILE A 23 -10.28 -3.97 3.44
CA ILE A 23 -9.06 -4.73 3.80
C ILE A 23 -7.95 -4.29 2.85
N VAL A 24 -6.89 -3.73 3.41
CA VAL A 24 -5.71 -3.27 2.65
C VAL A 24 -4.55 -4.26 2.78
N ASP A 25 -3.75 -4.43 1.74
CA ASP A 25 -2.66 -5.41 1.71
C ASP A 25 -1.59 -5.13 2.76
N PHE A 26 -1.11 -3.88 2.83
CA PHE A 26 -0.16 -3.44 3.82
C PHE A 26 -0.47 -2.05 4.37
N TYR A 27 -0.23 -1.86 5.66
CA TYR A 27 -0.39 -0.57 6.33
C TYR A 27 0.79 -0.24 7.24
N ALA A 28 1.39 0.91 7.01
CA ALA A 28 2.43 1.54 7.81
C ALA A 28 1.81 2.59 8.74
N SER A 29 1.50 2.18 9.97
CA SER A 29 0.68 3.00 10.87
C SER A 29 1.35 4.33 11.28
N GLY A 30 2.67 4.34 11.44
CA GLY A 30 3.42 5.55 11.80
C GLY A 30 3.43 6.62 10.70
N ALA A 31 3.18 6.23 9.44
CA ALA A 31 3.19 7.12 8.27
C ALA A 31 1.81 7.27 7.62
N ARG A 32 0.76 6.64 8.19
CA ARG A 32 -0.58 6.55 7.60
C ARG A 32 -0.56 6.11 6.12
N LEU A 33 0.41 5.28 5.76
CA LEU A 33 0.64 4.83 4.38
C LEU A 33 0.06 3.44 4.18
N ILE A 34 -0.79 3.30 3.19
CA ILE A 34 -1.34 2.05 2.67
C ILE A 34 -0.53 1.68 1.43
N VAL A 35 -0.13 0.41 1.31
CA VAL A 35 0.51 -0.15 0.12
C VAL A 35 -0.35 -1.31 -0.38
N GLU A 36 -0.88 -1.20 -1.60
CA GLU A 36 -1.70 -2.22 -2.26
C GLU A 36 -0.89 -2.83 -3.42
N ILE A 37 -1.01 -4.13 -3.62
CA ILE A 37 -0.39 -4.84 -4.75
C ILE A 37 -1.47 -5.09 -5.80
N ASP A 38 -1.28 -4.49 -6.99
CA ASP A 38 -2.23 -4.60 -8.09
C ASP A 38 -1.78 -5.66 -9.10
N GLY A 39 -2.54 -6.75 -9.19
CA GLY A 39 -2.35 -7.84 -10.17
C GLY A 39 -2.83 -7.50 -11.59
N GLY A 40 -3.44 -6.33 -11.81
CA GLY A 40 -3.80 -5.82 -13.14
C GLY A 40 -5.08 -6.40 -13.74
N TYR A 41 -5.96 -7.03 -12.95
CA TYR A 41 -7.13 -7.77 -13.48
C TYR A 41 -8.50 -7.09 -13.37
N HIS A 42 -8.62 -5.82 -12.97
CA HIS A 42 -9.96 -5.27 -12.73
C HIS A 42 -10.23 -3.93 -13.40
N VAL A 43 -10.46 -3.97 -14.73
CA VAL A 43 -11.08 -2.86 -15.47
C VAL A 43 -12.48 -2.55 -14.93
N GLU A 44 -13.21 -3.58 -14.46
CA GLU A 44 -14.55 -3.44 -13.88
C GLU A 44 -14.57 -2.90 -12.43
N GLN A 45 -13.44 -2.89 -11.72
CA GLN A 45 -13.35 -2.36 -10.34
C GLN A 45 -12.80 -0.94 -10.27
N ALA A 46 -12.40 -0.34 -11.39
CA ALA A 46 -11.74 0.98 -11.41
C ALA A 46 -12.58 2.08 -10.71
N GLU A 47 -13.89 2.09 -10.91
CA GLU A 47 -14.80 3.06 -10.27
C GLU A 47 -14.99 2.78 -8.78
N ALA A 48 -15.10 1.50 -8.39
CA ALA A 48 -15.20 1.09 -7.00
C ALA A 48 -13.91 1.40 -6.23
N ASP A 49 -12.76 1.23 -6.88
CA ASP A 49 -11.43 1.56 -6.38
C ASP A 49 -11.22 3.06 -6.25
N ALA A 50 -11.68 3.87 -7.20
CA ALA A 50 -11.60 5.32 -7.11
C ALA A 50 -12.39 5.86 -5.89
N ARG A 51 -13.58 5.31 -5.63
CA ARG A 51 -14.38 5.67 -4.45
C ARG A 51 -13.70 5.21 -3.15
N ARG A 52 -13.17 4.00 -3.12
CA ARG A 52 -12.42 3.45 -1.97
C ARG A 52 -11.19 4.32 -1.65
N ASP A 53 -10.39 4.62 -2.66
CA ASP A 53 -9.17 5.41 -2.50
C ASP A 53 -9.52 6.84 -2.06
N GLY A 54 -10.59 7.42 -2.61
CA GLY A 54 -11.12 8.73 -2.19
C GLY A 54 -11.51 8.77 -0.71
N GLU A 55 -12.22 7.76 -0.21
CA GLU A 55 -12.58 7.65 1.21
C GLU A 55 -11.34 7.54 2.11
N LEU A 56 -10.38 6.69 1.75
CA LEU A 56 -9.15 6.53 2.53
C LEU A 56 -8.33 7.83 2.55
N VAL A 57 -8.21 8.51 1.40
CA VAL A 57 -7.52 9.80 1.29
C VAL A 57 -8.24 10.88 2.10
N ALA A 58 -9.57 10.95 2.05
CA ALA A 58 -10.36 11.90 2.86
C ALA A 58 -10.14 11.69 4.37
N HIS A 59 -9.85 10.47 4.81
CA HIS A 59 -9.50 10.15 6.19
C HIS A 59 -8.00 10.37 6.52
N GLY A 60 -7.23 10.96 5.61
CA GLY A 60 -5.82 11.29 5.79
C GLY A 60 -4.88 10.10 5.64
N PHE A 61 -5.29 9.05 4.92
CA PHE A 61 -4.37 8.00 4.49
C PHE A 61 -3.72 8.36 3.16
N ARG A 62 -2.52 7.86 2.93
CA ARG A 62 -1.87 7.88 1.63
C ARG A 62 -1.90 6.48 1.06
N VAL A 63 -2.17 6.33 -0.23
CA VAL A 63 -2.25 5.03 -0.90
C VAL A 63 -1.13 4.95 -1.95
N LEU A 64 -0.32 3.89 -1.89
CA LEU A 64 0.68 3.55 -2.89
C LEU A 64 0.30 2.20 -3.52
N ARG A 65 -0.11 2.21 -4.78
CA ARG A 65 -0.36 0.99 -5.55
C ARG A 65 0.92 0.58 -6.28
N LEU A 66 1.32 -0.68 -6.13
CA LEU A 66 2.47 -1.27 -6.83
C LEU A 66 2.00 -2.42 -7.73
N PRO A 67 2.40 -2.46 -9.00
CA PRO A 67 2.10 -3.60 -9.86
C PRO A 67 2.71 -4.89 -9.30
N GLU A 68 1.97 -6.01 -9.33
CA GLU A 68 2.46 -7.31 -8.88
C GLU A 68 3.78 -7.68 -9.56
N ARG A 69 3.87 -7.47 -10.89
CA ARG A 69 5.11 -7.68 -11.66
C ARG A 69 6.31 -6.95 -11.07
N LEU A 70 6.13 -5.72 -10.57
CA LEU A 70 7.23 -4.94 -10.00
C LEU A 70 7.67 -5.55 -8.67
N VAL A 71 6.72 -5.98 -7.85
CA VAL A 71 7.02 -6.61 -6.55
C VAL A 71 7.73 -7.96 -6.74
N VAL A 72 7.35 -8.71 -7.77
CA VAL A 72 7.91 -10.04 -8.07
C VAL A 72 9.27 -9.94 -8.77
N GLU A 73 9.36 -9.17 -9.85
CA GLU A 73 10.55 -9.10 -10.71
C GLU A 73 11.60 -8.12 -10.17
N GLN A 74 11.17 -7.03 -9.52
CA GLN A 74 12.05 -5.94 -9.08
C GLN A 74 11.79 -5.55 -7.62
N PRO A 75 11.91 -6.49 -6.66
CA PRO A 75 11.57 -6.26 -5.25
C PRO A 75 12.38 -5.14 -4.59
N ALA A 76 13.63 -4.93 -5.02
CA ALA A 76 14.47 -3.83 -4.51
C ALA A 76 13.92 -2.46 -4.89
N GLU A 77 13.41 -2.31 -6.12
CA GLU A 77 12.78 -1.08 -6.60
C GLU A 77 11.45 -0.84 -5.89
N ALA A 78 10.62 -1.87 -5.74
CA ALA A 78 9.38 -1.79 -4.96
C ALA A 78 9.64 -1.27 -3.53
N VAL A 79 10.68 -1.79 -2.85
CA VAL A 79 11.08 -1.30 -1.52
C VAL A 79 11.59 0.13 -1.56
N ALA A 80 12.32 0.53 -2.59
CA ALA A 80 12.80 1.90 -2.75
C ALA A 80 11.62 2.89 -2.89
N LEU A 81 10.61 2.55 -3.70
CA LEU A 81 9.39 3.36 -3.84
C LEU A 81 8.64 3.49 -2.51
N ILE A 82 8.46 2.39 -1.76
CA ILE A 82 7.86 2.43 -0.42
C ILE A 82 8.66 3.37 0.50
N ARG A 83 9.99 3.31 0.46
CA ARG A 83 10.85 4.20 1.27
C ARG A 83 10.73 5.67 0.90
N VAL A 84 10.55 5.99 -0.39
CA VAL A 84 10.28 7.35 -0.83
C VAL A 84 8.91 7.81 -0.34
N ALA A 85 7.90 6.95 -0.47
CA ALA A 85 6.55 7.27 0.00
C ALA A 85 6.50 7.52 1.52
N LEU A 86 7.27 6.78 2.33
CA LEU A 86 7.35 6.99 3.78
C LEU A 86 7.92 8.35 4.22
N ARG A 87 8.55 9.13 3.32
CA ARG A 87 9.13 10.45 3.65
C ARG A 87 8.20 11.63 3.44
N GLY A 88 7.11 11.43 2.71
CA GLY A 88 6.11 12.48 2.45
C GLY A 88 5.08 12.62 3.56
#